data_AF-A0AAV6W008-F1
#
_entry.id   AF-A0AAV6W008-F1
#
_cell.length_a   1.000
_cell.length_b   1.000
_cell.length_c   1.000
_cell.angle_alpha   90.00
_cell.angle_beta   90.00
_cell.angle_gamma   90.00
#
_symmetry.space_group_name_H-M   'P 1'
#
loop_
_entity.id
_entity.type
_entity.pdbx_description
1 polymer ?
#
loop_
_entity_poly.entity_id
_entity_poly.type
_entity_poly.pdbx_seq_one_letter_code
_entity_poly.pdbx_strand_id
1 'polypeptide(L)' 'MLNSVFEKKDHKMHHCPYCPYSHRRKYNTDLHIRKHTGEKPFHCDMCGRRFSDKSNLNKHAITHLIQSMNRVDT' A
#
# COMPACT_ATOMS: atom_id res chain seq x y z
N MET A 1 -30.72 34.49 -11.35
CA MET A 1 -29.28 34.19 -11.22
C MET A 1 -29.16 32.95 -10.34
N LEU A 2 -28.71 31.82 -10.89
CA LEU A 2 -28.65 30.56 -10.14
C LEU A 2 -27.46 30.60 -9.18
N ASN A 3 -27.74 30.69 -7.88
CA ASN A 3 -26.75 30.54 -6.83
C ASN A 3 -26.30 29.08 -6.76
N SER A 4 -25.29 28.73 -7.55
CA SER A 4 -24.56 27.48 -7.38
C SER A 4 -23.52 27.67 -6.28
N VAL A 5 -23.94 27.54 -5.02
CA VAL A 5 -23.00 27.32 -3.92
C VAL A 5 -22.49 25.89 -4.10
N PHE A 6 -21.39 25.75 -4.81
CA PHE A 6 -20.62 24.51 -4.84
C PHE A 6 -19.94 24.39 -3.48
N GLU A 7 -20.66 23.88 -2.48
CA GLU A 7 -20.07 23.52 -1.20
C GLU A 7 -18.97 22.49 -1.47
N LYS A 8 -17.72 22.93 -1.41
CA LYS A 8 -16.56 22.07 -1.46
C LYS A 8 -16.69 21.12 -0.27
N LYS A 9 -17.06 19.87 -0.52
CA LYS A 9 -17.01 18.83 0.50
C LYS A 9 -15.55 18.71 0.92
N ASP A 10 -15.19 19.29 2.06
CA ASP A 10 -13.88 19.13 2.66
C ASP A 10 -13.66 17.63 2.94
N HIS A 11 -12.98 16.96 2.01
CA HIS A 11 -12.59 15.58 2.20
C HIS A 11 -11.60 15.55 3.36
N LYS A 12 -12.01 14.99 4.50
CA LYS A 12 -11.14 14.83 5.67
C LYS A 12 -9.83 14.15 5.25
N MET A 13 -8.74 14.90 5.36
CA MET A 13 -7.39 14.41 5.11
C MET A 13 -6.88 13.66 6.34
N HIS A 14 -6.02 12.69 6.10
CA HIS A 14 -5.34 11.89 7.11
C HIS A 14 -3.87 12.26 7.11
N HIS A 15 -3.48 13.04 8.12
CA HIS A 15 -2.13 13.60 8.25
C HIS A 15 -1.13 12.54 8.74
N CYS A 16 0.09 12.59 8.23
CA CYS A 16 1.20 11.84 8.77
C CYS A 16 1.78 12.58 10.00
N PRO A 17 2.11 11.88 11.11
CA PRO A 17 2.71 12.52 12.28
C PRO A 17 4.22 12.79 12.13
N TYR A 18 4.88 12.20 11.12
CA TYR A 18 6.33 12.30 10.92
C TYR A 18 6.74 13.30 9.82
N CYS A 19 5.78 13.78 9.02
CA CYS A 19 6.07 14.71 7.94
C CYS A 19 4.82 15.52 7.51
N PRO A 20 4.98 16.58 6.70
CA PRO A 20 3.86 17.43 6.27
C PRO A 20 2.83 16.75 5.36
N TYR A 21 3.08 15.53 4.88
CA TYR A 21 2.23 14.86 3.89
C TYR A 21 0.93 14.32 4.50
N SER A 22 -0.12 14.35 3.68
CA SER A 22 -1.46 13.92 4.06
C SER A 22 -2.12 13.15 2.92
N HIS A 23 -3.00 12.22 3.27
CA HIS A 23 -3.72 11.41 2.29
C HIS A 23 -5.23 11.48 2.48
N ARG A 24 -5.98 11.34 1.38
CA ARG A 24 -7.45 11.30 1.42
C ARG A 24 -8.02 10.09 2.15
N ARG A 25 -7.25 8.99 2.25
CA ARG A 25 -7.69 7.74 2.85
C ARG A 25 -6.74 7.34 3.98
N LYS A 26 -7.29 6.92 5.11
CA LYS A 26 -6.52 6.45 6.26
C LYS A 26 -5.49 5.38 5.90
N TYR A 27 -5.91 4.36 5.14
CA TYR A 27 -5.01 3.25 4.78
C TYR A 27 -3.77 3.72 4.00
N ASN A 28 -3.88 4.78 3.19
CA ASN A 28 -2.71 5.36 2.51
C ASN A 28 -1.76 6.02 3.50
N THR A 29 -2.28 6.70 4.52
CA THR A 29 -1.48 7.27 5.62
C THR A 29 -0.83 6.18 6.45
N ASP A 30 -1.53 5.09 6.77
CA ASP A 30 -0.95 3.96 7.50
C ASP A 30 0.19 3.30 6.69
N LEU A 31 0.00 3.09 5.38
CA LEU A 31 1.05 2.60 4.49
C LEU A 31 2.23 3.58 4.36
N HIS A 32 1.95 4.88 4.33
CA HIS A 32 2.99 5.91 4.31
C HIS A 32 3.80 5.89 5.62
N ILE A 33 3.15 5.79 6.78
CA ILE A 33 3.81 5.74 8.09
C ILE A 33 4.81 4.59 8.18
N ARG A 34 4.53 3.44 7.56
CA ARG A 34 5.47 2.30 7.49
C ARG A 34 6.79 2.64 6.79
N LYS A 35 6.84 3.70 5.97
CA LYS A 35 8.12 4.19 5.40
C LYS A 35 9.01 4.87 6.44
N HIS A 36 8.41 5.49 7.46
CA HIS A 36 9.15 6.10 8.57
C HIS A 36 9.56 5.04 9.59
N THR A 37 8.66 4.13 9.95
CA THR A 37 8.91 3.11 10.99
C THR A 37 9.65 1.89 10.47
N GLY A 38 9.69 1.67 9.15
CA GLY A 38 10.27 0.49 8.53
C GLY A 38 9.45 -0.79 8.70
N GLU A 39 8.25 -0.70 9.26
CA GLU A 39 7.39 -1.86 9.51
C GLU A 39 7.01 -2.59 8.21
N LYS A 40 7.21 -3.92 8.23
CA LYS A 40 6.84 -4.83 7.14
C LYS A 40 6.02 -5.99 7.71
N PRO A 41 4.72 -5.78 7.97
CA PRO A 41 3.89 -6.75 8.66
C PRO A 41 3.60 -8.00 7.81
N PHE A 42 3.65 -7.88 6.48
CA PHE A 42 3.35 -8.98 5.59
C PHE A 42 4.63 -9.73 5.23
N HIS A 43 4.57 -11.06 5.20
CA HIS A 43 5.68 -11.90 4.78
C HIS A 43 5.20 -12.92 3.74
N CYS A 44 6.11 -13.34 2.87
CA CYS A 44 5.86 -14.43 1.95
C CYS A 44 6.12 -15.77 2.65
N ASP A 45 5.14 -16.65 2.64
CA ASP A 45 5.27 -17.97 3.27
C ASP A 45 6.28 -18.88 2.54
N MET A 46 6.52 -18.62 1.25
CA MET A 46 7.44 -19.42 0.43
C MET A 46 8.91 -19.05 0.63
N CYS A 47 9.23 -17.77 0.87
CA CYS A 47 10.63 -17.31 0.95
C CYS A 47 10.96 -16.40 2.14
N GLY A 48 9.99 -16.11 3.02
CA GLY A 48 10.16 -15.26 4.19
C GLY A 48 10.32 -13.76 3.89
N ARG A 49 10.34 -13.34 2.63
CA ARG A 49 10.51 -11.93 2.25
C ARG A 49 9.37 -11.07 2.80
N ARG A 50 9.71 -9.95 3.45
CA ARG A 50 8.74 -9.06 4.11
C ARG A 50 8.38 -7.85 3.25
N PHE A 51 7.11 -7.43 3.33
CA PHE A 51 6.52 -6.32 2.58
C PHE A 51 5.74 -5.39 3.50
N SER A 52 5.73 -4.10 3.16
CA SER A 52 4.96 -3.07 3.87
C SER A 52 3.52 -2.95 3.37
N ASP A 53 3.18 -3.54 2.22
CA ASP A 53 1.84 -3.54 1.62
C ASP A 53 1.46 -4.94 1.12
N LYS A 54 0.18 -5.31 1.29
CA LYS A 54 -0.39 -6.59 0.86
C LYS A 54 -0.38 -6.72 -0.66
N SER A 55 -0.64 -5.63 -1.39
CA SER A 55 -0.62 -5.65 -2.86
C SER A 55 0.75 -6.03 -3.41
N ASN A 56 1.81 -5.55 -2.76
CA ASN A 56 3.20 -5.89 -3.12
C ASN A 56 3.53 -7.35 -2.79
N LEU A 57 3.07 -7.87 -1.64
CA LEU A 57 3.19 -9.30 -1.32
C LEU A 57 2.47 -10.16 -2.38
N ASN A 58 1.24 -9.82 -2.75
CA ASN A 58 0.48 -10.59 -3.74
C ASN A 58 1.19 -10.63 -5.10
N LYS A 59 1.70 -9.47 -5.58
CA LYS A 59 2.48 -9.42 -6.82
C LYS A 59 3.74 -10.27 -6.73
N HIS A 60 4.42 -10.25 -5.58
CA HIS A 60 5.59 -11.08 -5.35
C HIS A 60 5.25 -12.57 -5.32
N ALA A 61 4.13 -12.98 -4.73
CA ALA A 61 3.72 -14.39 -4.70
C ALA A 61 3.59 -14.99 -6.12
N ILE A 62 3.17 -14.19 -7.10
CA ILE A 62 3.10 -14.61 -8.51
C ILE A 62 4.49 -14.98 -9.06
N THR A 63 5.57 -14.35 -8.58
CA THR A 63 6.94 -14.71 -9.02
C THR A 63 7.30 -16.14 -8.64
N HIS A 64 6.77 -16.66 -7.54
CA HIS A 64 6.96 -18.07 -7.18
C HIS A 64 6.17 -19.02 -8.09
N LEU A 65 4.99 -18.60 -8.56
CA LEU A 65 4.21 -19.38 -9.53
C LEU A 65 4.97 -19.46 -10.87
N ILE A 66 5.49 -18.34 -11.36
CA ILE A 66 6.27 -18.29 -12.60
C ILE A 66 7.56 -19.12 -12.47
N GLN A 67 8.31 -18.96 -11.38
CA GLN A 67 9.53 -19.74 -11.12
C GLN A 67 9.26 -21.25 -10.98
N SER A 68 8.10 -21.64 -10.46
CA SER A 68 7.71 -23.05 -10.31
C SER A 68 7.32 -23.66 -11.66
N MET A 69 6.71 -22.89 -12.56
CA MET A 69 6.39 -23.33 -13.91
C MET A 69 7.64 -23.51 -14.80
N ASN A 70 8.69 -22.71 -14.56
CA ASN A 70 9.98 -22.82 -15.28
C ASN A 70 10.85 -24.02 -14.84
N ARG A 71 10.39 -24.88 -13.93
CA ARG A 71 11.12 -26.09 -13.49
C ARG A 71 10.61 -27.39 -14.15
N VAL A 72 9.69 -27.29 -15.12
CA VAL A 72 9.06 -28.46 -15.79
C VAL A 72 9.60 -28.68 -17.21
N ASP A 73 10.79 -28.17 -17.55
CA ASP A 73 11.44 -28.37 -18.86
C ASP A 73 12.89 -28.90 -18.77
N THR A 74 13.15 -29.90 -17.91
CA THR A 74 14.37 -30.75 -17.99
C THR A 74 14.05 -32.19 -17.67
#